data_AF-A0A0D6IKT9-F1
#
_entry.id   AF-A0A0D6IKT9-F1
#
_cell.length_a   1.000
_cell.length_b   1.000
_cell.length_c   1.000
_cell.angle_alpha   90.00
_cell.angle_beta   90.00
_cell.angle_gamma   90.00
#
_symmetry.space_group_name_H-M   'P 1'
#
loop_
_entity.id
_entity.type
_entity.pdbx_description
1 polymer ?
#
loop_
_entity_poly.entity_id
_entity_poly.type
_entity_poly.pdbx_seq_one_letter_code
_entity_poly.pdbx_strand_id
1 'polypeptide(L)'
;MPSRYRDELVSRCAGQLIVTIDAVDPCLTVYPLPEWELIEAKLRELPSLREETRRLQRLLIGNAVDLELDGNGRFLIPPRLREYAKLDKRAMLVGQLNKFQLWDEDAWNAMAEADLAAIKQPGGLPDELRDLIL
;
A
#
# COMPACT_ATOMS: atom_id res chain seq x y z
N MET A 1 -3.94 0.85 -13.69
CA MET A 1 -4.37 2.00 -12.88
C MET A 1 -5.69 2.53 -13.45
N PRO A 2 -6.75 2.69 -12.65
CA PRO A 2 -8.00 3.32 -13.10
C PRO A 2 -7.75 4.73 -13.66
N SER A 3 -8.52 5.13 -14.67
CA SER A 3 -8.32 6.38 -15.42
C SER A 3 -8.23 7.61 -14.52
N ARG A 4 -9.15 7.73 -13.54
CA ARG A 4 -9.20 8.87 -12.60
C ARG A 4 -7.88 9.09 -11.84
N TYR A 5 -7.20 8.01 -11.46
CA TYR A 5 -5.95 8.08 -10.71
C TYR A 5 -4.75 8.20 -11.63
N ARG A 6 -4.80 7.57 -12.80
CA ARG A 6 -3.73 7.64 -13.79
C ARG A 6 -3.41 9.09 -14.16
N ASP A 7 -4.43 9.87 -14.50
CA ASP A 7 -4.23 11.23 -14.98
C ASP A 7 -3.65 12.14 -13.88
N GLU A 8 -4.10 11.95 -12.63
CA GLU A 8 -3.53 12.61 -11.45
C GLU A 8 -2.05 12.22 -11.22
N LEU A 9 -1.73 10.93 -11.26
CA LEU A 9 -0.36 10.42 -11.07
C LEU A 9 0.60 10.91 -12.16
N VAL A 10 0.14 10.97 -13.42
CA VAL A 10 0.93 11.54 -14.52
C VAL A 10 1.19 13.02 -14.27
N SER A 11 0.18 13.79 -13.87
CA SER A 11 0.34 15.22 -13.58
C SER A 11 1.22 15.50 -12.36
N ARG A 12 1.16 14.66 -11.32
CA ARG A 12 1.85 14.89 -10.04
C ARG A 12 3.29 14.39 -10.03
N CYS A 13 3.55 13.26 -10.66
CA CYS A 13 4.85 12.59 -10.58
C CYS A 13 5.25 11.85 -11.87
N ALA A 14 4.74 12.28 -13.03
CA ALA A 14 5.01 11.66 -14.32
C ALA A 14 4.74 10.13 -14.36
N GLY A 15 3.84 9.64 -13.50
CA GLY A 15 3.53 8.23 -13.38
C GLY A 15 4.63 7.38 -12.70
N GLN A 16 5.60 8.02 -12.04
CA GLN A 16 6.61 7.35 -11.22
C GLN A 16 6.00 6.89 -9.91
N LEU A 17 6.15 5.60 -9.62
CA LEU A 17 5.57 4.92 -8.47
C LEU A 17 6.63 4.06 -7.78
N ILE A 18 6.39 3.76 -6.51
CA ILE A 18 7.16 2.78 -5.75
C ILE A 18 6.22 1.69 -5.28
N VAL A 19 6.57 0.42 -5.51
CA VAL A 19 5.87 -0.71 -4.91
C VAL A 19 6.73 -1.37 -3.84
N THR A 20 6.12 -1.72 -2.72
CA THR A 20 6.75 -2.54 -1.67
C THR A 20 5.71 -3.44 -1.00
N ILE A 21 6.13 -4.27 -0.06
CA ILE A 21 5.21 -5.07 0.77
C ILE A 21 4.52 -4.18 1.81
N ASP A 22 3.28 -4.50 2.18
CA ASP A 22 2.69 -3.97 3.40
C ASP A 22 3.31 -4.66 4.63
N ALA A 23 3.45 -3.91 5.73
CA ALA A 23 4.11 -4.40 6.94
C ALA A 23 3.16 -5.14 7.90
N VAL A 24 1.85 -5.01 7.67
CA VAL A 24 0.79 -5.58 8.50
C VAL A 24 0.02 -6.61 7.70
N ASP A 25 -0.33 -6.26 6.47
CA ASP A 25 -1.24 -7.02 5.63
C ASP A 25 -0.51 -7.82 4.53
N PRO A 26 -1.07 -8.96 4.07
CA PRO A 26 -0.48 -9.78 3.01
C PRO A 26 -0.74 -9.18 1.61
N CYS A 27 -0.46 -7.88 1.44
CA CYS A 27 -0.67 -7.14 0.20
C CYS A 27 0.58 -6.35 -0.20
N LEU A 28 0.54 -5.74 -1.39
CA LEU A 28 1.53 -4.75 -1.79
C LEU A 28 1.00 -3.35 -1.51
N THR A 29 1.90 -2.43 -1.26
CA THR A 29 1.60 -1.00 -1.20
C THR A 29 2.27 -0.29 -2.39
N VAL A 30 1.51 0.54 -3.08
CA VAL A 30 1.97 1.36 -4.21
C VAL A 30 1.86 2.83 -3.84
N TYR A 31 2.99 3.52 -3.82
CA TYR A 31 3.09 4.94 -3.53
C TYR A 31 3.36 5.74 -4.80
N PRO A 32 2.74 6.91 -4.99
CA PRO A 32 3.32 7.96 -5.82
C PRO A 32 4.73 8.31 -5.30
N LEU A 33 5.69 8.52 -6.19
CA LEU A 33 7.08 8.80 -5.79
C LEU A 33 7.21 9.92 -4.73
N PRO A 34 6.53 11.08 -4.84
CA PRO A 34 6.63 12.14 -3.83
C PRO A 34 6.17 11.70 -2.43
N GLU A 35 5.19 10.80 -2.34
CA GLU A 35 4.70 10.28 -1.05
C GLU A 35 5.70 9.29 -0.44
N TRP A 36 6.39 8.51 -1.29
CA TRP A 36 7.44 7.60 -0.86
C TRP A 36 8.66 8.35 -0.32
N GLU A 37 9.08 9.43 -0.98
CA GLU A 37 10.22 10.24 -0.54
C GLU A 37 10.04 10.78 0.89
N LEU A 38 8.79 11.12 1.28
CA LEU A 38 8.45 11.51 2.65
C LEU A 38 8.63 10.36 3.65
N ILE A 39 8.34 9.12 3.25
CA ILE A 39 8.56 7.93 4.07
C ILE A 39 10.05 7.64 4.20
N GLU A 40 10.81 7.72 3.11
CA GLU A 40 12.26 7.54 3.13
C GLU A 40 12.96 8.56 4.03
N ALA A 41 12.55 9.83 3.96
CA ALA A 41 13.07 10.87 4.83
C ALA A 41 12.87 10.52 6.31
N LYS A 42 11.65 10.13 6.70
CA LYS A 42 11.33 9.71 8.07
C LYS A 42 12.14 8.47 8.50
N LEU A 43 12.26 7.47 7.63
CA LEU A 43 13.04 6.25 7.92
C LEU A 43 14.54 6.52 8.08
N ARG A 44 15.06 7.54 7.40
CA ARG A 44 16.47 7.97 7.50
C ARG A 44 16.78 8.64 8.84
N GLU A 45 15.79 9.30 9.45
CA GLU A 45 15.93 9.96 10.75
C GLU A 45 15.86 8.98 11.94
N LEU A 46 15.38 7.75 11.72
CA LEU A 46 15.27 6.75 12.78
C LEU A 46 16.65 6.24 13.24
N PRO A 47 16.84 5.96 14.55
CA PRO A 47 18.09 5.39 15.05
C PRO A 47 18.38 4.00 14.44
N SER A 48 19.45 3.89 13.64
CA SER A 48 19.82 2.68 12.91
C SER A 48 20.29 1.51 13.80
N LEU A 49 20.72 1.81 15.02
CA LEU A 49 21.14 0.80 16.00
C LEU A 49 19.96 0.10 16.69
N ARG A 50 18.73 0.63 16.57
CA ARG A 50 17.52 -0.06 17.06
C ARG A 50 17.13 -1.20 16.13
N GLU A 51 16.83 -2.35 16.69
CA GLU A 51 16.52 -3.54 15.91
C GLU A 51 15.20 -3.39 15.13
N GLU A 52 14.22 -2.73 15.74
CA GLU A 52 12.91 -2.46 15.13
C GLU A 52 13.05 -1.59 13.89
N THR A 53 13.89 -0.55 13.95
CA THR A 53 14.23 0.30 12.80
C THR A 53 14.80 -0.54 11.66
N ARG A 54 15.79 -1.41 11.96
CA ARG A 54 16.39 -2.27 10.93
C ARG A 54 15.40 -3.28 10.35
N ARG A 55 14.49 -3.82 11.16
CA ARG A 55 13.44 -4.72 10.69
C ARG A 55 12.51 -3.99 9.72
N LEU A 56 12.02 -2.82 10.10
CA LEU A 56 11.13 -2.02 9.24
C LEU A 56 11.82 -1.60 7.93
N GLN A 57 13.07 -1.12 7.99
CA GLN A 57 13.84 -0.77 6.80
C GLN A 57 14.04 -1.97 5.86
N ARG A 58 14.36 -3.17 6.40
CA ARG A 58 14.47 -4.38 5.56
C ARG A 58 13.14 -4.78 4.91
N LEU A 59 12.02 -4.62 5.62
CA LEU A 59 10.71 -4.95 5.09
C LEU A 59 10.27 -3.93 4.02
N LEU A 60 10.32 -2.64 4.31
CA LEU A 60 9.85 -1.60 3.39
C LEU A 60 10.88 -1.29 2.30
N ILE A 61 12.08 -0.83 2.67
CA ILE A 61 13.11 -0.41 1.70
C ILE A 61 13.67 -1.63 0.97
N GLY A 62 13.93 -2.72 1.69
CA GLY A 62 14.51 -3.93 1.09
C GLY A 62 13.61 -4.66 0.08
N ASN A 63 12.33 -4.31 0.01
CA ASN A 63 11.37 -4.81 -1.00
C ASN A 63 10.85 -3.70 -1.92
N ALA A 64 11.28 -2.45 -1.75
CA ALA A 64 10.85 -1.34 -2.59
C ALA A 64 11.42 -1.48 -4.00
N VAL A 65 10.57 -1.28 -4.99
CA VAL A 65 10.92 -1.34 -6.41
C VAL A 65 10.28 -0.16 -7.15
N ASP A 66 11.07 0.52 -7.97
CA ASP A 66 10.60 1.57 -8.85
C ASP A 66 9.69 1.00 -9.94
N LEU A 67 8.55 1.66 -10.15
CA LEU A 67 7.61 1.37 -11.21
C LEU A 67 7.32 2.63 -12.01
N GLU A 68 6.94 2.44 -13.27
CA GLU A 68 6.50 3.52 -14.15
C GLU A 68 5.18 3.11 -14.82
N LEU A 69 4.24 4.05 -14.88
CA LEU A 69 3.01 3.89 -15.66
C LEU A 69 3.32 4.00 -17.15
N ASP A 70 2.94 2.99 -17.92
CA ASP A 70 2.94 3.09 -19.38
C ASP A 70 1.85 4.06 -19.88
N GLY A 71 1.85 4.37 -21.18
CA GLY A 71 0.85 5.27 -21.78
C GLY A 71 -0.60 4.79 -21.67
N ASN A 72 -0.83 3.52 -21.30
CA ASN A 72 -2.16 2.97 -21.03
C ASN A 72 -2.48 2.93 -19.52
N GLY A 73 -1.58 3.41 -18.66
CA GLY A 73 -1.73 3.39 -17.20
C GLY A 73 -1.50 2.02 -16.58
N ARG A 74 -0.68 1.17 -17.19
CA ARG A 74 -0.29 -0.15 -16.68
C ARG A 74 1.13 -0.09 -16.12
N PHE A 75 1.43 -0.95 -15.16
CA PHE A 75 2.78 -1.18 -14.64
C PHE A 75 2.97 -2.68 -14.41
N LEU A 76 4.22 -3.13 -14.33
CA LEU A 76 4.56 -4.53 -14.10
C LEU A 76 4.99 -4.75 -12.66
N ILE A 77 4.29 -5.63 -11.94
CA ILE A 77 4.73 -6.06 -10.61
C ILE A 77 5.85 -7.11 -10.74
N PRO A 78 6.99 -6.95 -10.04
CA PRO A 78 8.04 -7.95 -9.99
C PRO A 78 7.54 -9.32 -9.50
N PRO A 79 7.99 -10.46 -10.08
CA PRO A 79 7.51 -11.79 -9.70
C PRO A 79 7.55 -12.07 -8.19
N ARG A 80 8.63 -11.70 -7.51
CA ARG A 80 8.78 -11.86 -6.05
C ARG A 80 7.67 -11.16 -5.24
N LEU A 81 7.30 -9.95 -5.64
CA LEU A 81 6.23 -9.19 -4.97
C LEU A 81 4.85 -9.76 -5.31
N ARG A 82 4.68 -10.25 -6.53
CA ARG A 82 3.47 -10.97 -6.95
C ARG A 82 3.26 -12.22 -6.11
N GLU A 83 4.31 -13.01 -5.90
CA GLU A 83 4.31 -14.21 -5.05
C GLU A 83 4.00 -13.88 -3.59
N TYR A 84 4.64 -12.84 -3.04
CA TYR A 84 4.41 -12.39 -1.66
C TYR A 84 2.94 -12.06 -1.40
N ALA A 85 2.33 -11.25 -2.25
CA ALA A 85 0.93 -10.83 -2.14
C ALA A 85 -0.06 -11.83 -2.74
N LYS A 86 0.42 -13.00 -3.17
CA LYS A 86 -0.38 -14.08 -3.77
C LYS A 86 -1.26 -13.63 -4.93
N LEU A 87 -0.80 -12.64 -5.70
CA LEU A 87 -1.54 -12.09 -6.82
C LEU A 87 -1.56 -13.10 -7.98
N ASP A 88 -2.74 -13.63 -8.29
CA ASP A 88 -2.95 -14.51 -9.45
C ASP A 88 -3.83 -13.80 -10.51
N LYS A 89 -5.09 -14.21 -10.67
CA LYS A 89 -5.95 -13.76 -11.77
C LYS A 89 -6.68 -12.46 -11.50
N ARG A 90 -7.16 -12.27 -10.28
CA ARG A 90 -8.02 -11.13 -9.89
C ARG A 90 -7.32 -10.37 -8.78
N ALA A 91 -7.16 -9.07 -9.00
CA ALA A 91 -6.50 -8.20 -8.05
C ALA A 91 -7.38 -6.99 -7.76
N MET A 92 -7.37 -6.56 -6.50
CA MET A 92 -8.07 -5.38 -6.03
C MET A 92 -7.07 -4.26 -5.81
N LEU A 93 -7.31 -3.11 -6.46
CA LEU A 93 -6.59 -1.88 -6.20
C LEU A 93 -7.44 -1.00 -5.28
N VAL A 94 -6.97 -0.81 -4.05
CA VAL A 94 -7.69 -0.10 -2.99
C VAL A 94 -6.96 1.20 -2.69
N GLY A 95 -7.66 2.33 -2.73
CA GLY A 95 -7.10 3.61 -2.32
C GLY A 95 -7.04 3.71 -0.80
N GLN A 96 -5.89 4.11 -0.26
CA GLN A 96 -5.66 4.32 1.16
C GLN A 96 -5.00 5.69 1.37
N LEU A 97 -5.82 6.75 1.36
CA LEU A 97 -5.37 8.14 1.47
C LEU A 97 -4.31 8.49 0.40
N ASN A 98 -3.03 8.53 0.78
CA ASN A 98 -1.92 8.95 -0.07
C ASN A 98 -1.22 7.80 -0.81
N LYS A 99 -1.76 6.59 -0.74
CA LYS A 99 -1.20 5.39 -1.37
C LYS A 99 -2.30 4.48 -1.88
N PHE A 100 -1.91 3.44 -2.59
CA PHE A 100 -2.79 2.33 -2.94
C PHE A 100 -2.29 1.06 -2.27
N GLN A 101 -3.20 0.16 -1.96
CA GLN A 101 -2.87 -1.24 -1.71
C GLN A 101 -3.30 -2.09 -2.91
N LEU A 102 -2.49 -3.08 -3.25
CA LEU A 102 -2.77 -4.06 -4.27
C LEU A 102 -2.88 -5.43 -3.63
N TRP A 103 -4.06 -6.01 -3.72
CA TRP A 103 -4.47 -7.23 -3.04
C TRP A 103 -4.86 -8.32 -4.04
N ASP A 104 -4.72 -9.57 -3.63
CA ASP A 104 -5.55 -10.64 -4.19
C ASP A 104 -7.02 -10.38 -3.82
N GLU A 105 -7.94 -10.60 -4.77
CA GLU A 105 -9.35 -10.24 -4.58
C GLU A 105 -10.01 -11.01 -3.44
N ASP A 106 -9.74 -12.32 -3.32
CA ASP A 106 -10.37 -13.14 -2.30
C ASP A 106 -9.79 -12.80 -0.91
N ALA A 107 -8.48 -12.52 -0.83
CA ALA A 107 -7.84 -12.02 0.40
C ALA A 107 -8.41 -10.67 0.87
N TRP A 108 -8.62 -9.73 -0.07
CA TRP A 108 -9.23 -8.44 0.25
C TRP A 108 -10.65 -8.60 0.79
N ASN A 109 -11.49 -9.38 0.12
CA ASN A 109 -12.89 -9.57 0.53
C ASN A 109 -12.98 -10.21 1.92
N ALA A 110 -12.14 -11.21 2.21
CA ALA A 110 -12.10 -11.85 3.52
C ALA A 110 -11.67 -10.87 4.63
N MET A 111 -10.65 -10.05 4.38
CA MET A 111 -10.21 -9.02 5.32
C MET A 111 -11.30 -7.96 5.54
N ALA A 112 -11.89 -7.43 4.47
CA ALA A 112 -12.93 -6.42 4.55
C ALA A 112 -14.19 -6.92 5.29
N GLU A 113 -14.58 -8.19 5.09
CA GLU A 113 -15.68 -8.80 5.83
C GLU A 113 -15.35 -8.94 7.33
N ALA A 114 -14.13 -9.37 7.66
CA ALA A 114 -13.67 -9.51 9.05
C ALA A 114 -13.62 -8.15 9.76
N ASP A 115 -13.10 -7.11 9.12
CA ASP A 115 -13.04 -5.75 9.67
C ASP A 115 -14.43 -5.16 9.88
N LEU A 116 -15.34 -5.34 8.91
CA LEU A 116 -16.72 -4.90 9.03
C LEU A 116 -17.44 -5.61 10.20
N ALA A 117 -17.16 -6.91 10.40
CA ALA A 117 -17.71 -7.66 11.53
C ALA A 117 -17.13 -7.16 12.86
N ALA A 118 -15.83 -6.87 12.92
CA ALA A 118 -15.16 -6.35 14.11
C ALA A 118 -15.70 -4.98 14.52
N ILE A 119 -15.84 -4.05 13.58
CA ILE A 119 -16.36 -2.69 13.84
C ILE A 119 -17.78 -2.72 14.43
N LYS A 120 -18.61 -3.69 14.02
CA LYS A 120 -19.99 -3.85 14.51
C LYS A 120 -20.08 -4.42 15.93
N GLN A 121 -19.02 -5.01 16.47
CA GLN A 121 -19.02 -5.54 17.83
C GLN A 121 -19.08 -4.39 18.85
N PRO A 122 -19.69 -4.59 20.05
CA PRO A 122 -19.60 -3.63 21.14
C PRO A 122 -18.13 -3.34 21.50
N GLY A 123 -17.72 -2.07 21.42
CA GLY A 123 -16.33 -1.66 21.64
C GLY A 123 -15.37 -1.96 20.47
N GLY A 124 -15.87 -2.42 19.32
CA GLY A 124 -15.07 -2.75 18.14
C GLY A 124 -14.48 -1.57 17.38
N LEU A 125 -14.93 -0.35 17.69
CA LEU A 125 -14.34 0.89 17.19
C LEU A 125 -14.22 1.88 18.36
N PRO A 126 -13.02 2.45 18.62
CA PRO A 126 -12.83 3.54 19.57
C PRO A 126 -13.74 4.72 19.26
N ASP A 127 -14.20 5.44 20.29
CA ASP A 127 -15.14 6.55 20.14
C ASP A 127 -14.57 7.66 19.25
N GLU A 128 -13.27 7.93 19.36
CA GLU A 128 -12.60 8.96 18.55
C GLU A 128 -12.64 8.66 17.04
N LEU A 129 -12.79 7.39 16.66
CA LEU A 129 -12.89 6.97 15.26
C LEU A 129 -14.35 6.87 14.78
N ARG A 130 -15.33 6.78 15.69
CA ARG A 130 -16.76 6.77 15.32
C ARG A 130 -17.19 8.10 14.72
N ASP A 131 -16.62 9.20 15.19
CA ASP A 131 -16.91 10.55 14.70
C ASP A 131 -16.54 10.76 13.22
N LEU A 132 -15.74 9.87 12.63
CA LEU A 132 -15.34 9.95 11.22
C LEU A 132 -16.37 9.32 10.26
N ILE A 133 -17.32 8.54 10.77
CA ILE A 133 -18.28 7.75 9.96
C ILE A 133 -19.76 8.04 10.27
N LEU A 134 -20.05 8.90 11.25
CA LEU A 134 -21.39 9.34 11.65
C LEU A 134 -21.65 10.78 11.18
#